data_AF-A0A2S1KM96-F1
#
_entry.id   AF-A0A2S1KM96-F1
#
_cell.length_a   1.000
_cell.length_b   1.000
_cell.length_c   1.000
_cell.angle_alpha   90.00
_cell.angle_beta   90.00
_cell.angle_gamma   90.00
#
_symmetry.space_group_name_H-M   'P 1'
#
loop_
_entity.id
_entity.type
_entity.pdbx_description
1 polymer ?
#
loop_
_entity_poly.entity_id
_entity_poly.type
_entity_poly.pdbx_seq_one_letter_code
_entity_poly.pdbx_strand_id
1 'polypeptide(L)'
;LLGSQFGHGKGQLVGVGVGALLGAVLGGQIGASMDEQDRKLLELTSQRALESAPSGSNIEWRNPDNGNHGYVTPNKTYRNSTGQYCREYTQTVVIGGKQQTT
;
A
#
# COMPACT_ATOMS: atom_id res chain seq x y z
N LEU A 1 -0.82 28.77 1.27
CA LEU A 1 -1.53 27.48 1.52
C LEU A 1 -1.70 26.79 0.18
N LEU A 2 -0.76 25.92 -0.20
CA LEU A 2 -0.83 25.15 -1.44
C LEU A 2 -1.57 23.84 -1.13
N GLY A 3 -2.84 23.81 -1.51
CA GLY A 3 -3.65 22.59 -1.47
C GLY A 3 -3.24 21.65 -2.60
N SER A 4 -2.77 20.46 -2.24
CA SER A 4 -2.57 19.38 -3.20
C SER A 4 -3.92 18.71 -3.50
N GLN A 5 -4.58 19.20 -4.55
CA GLN A 5 -5.60 18.46 -5.28
C GLN A 5 -4.93 17.31 -6.06
N PHE A 6 -4.80 16.13 -5.48
CA PHE A 6 -4.63 14.89 -6.26
C PHE A 6 -5.23 13.72 -5.49
N GLY A 7 -6.38 13.24 -5.96
CA GLY A 7 -7.09 12.12 -5.34
C GLY A 7 -8.44 11.79 -5.97
N HIS A 8 -8.60 11.97 -7.28
CA HIS A 8 -9.74 11.43 -8.04
C HIS A 8 -9.23 10.49 -9.12
N GLY A 9 -8.51 9.45 -8.69
CA GLY A 9 -8.18 8.32 -9.54
C GLY A 9 -8.53 7.08 -8.77
N LYS A 10 -9.58 6.36 -9.21
CA LYS A 10 -9.84 4.99 -8.78
C LYS A 10 -8.57 4.17 -9.03
N GLY A 11 -7.73 4.01 -8.03
CA GLY A 11 -6.67 3.02 -8.03
C GLY A 11 -7.31 1.65 -7.87
N GLN A 12 -7.97 1.15 -8.91
CA GLN A 12 -8.25 -0.28 -8.96
C GLN A 12 -6.91 -0.97 -9.18
N LEU A 13 -6.25 -1.33 -8.08
CA LEU A 13 -5.32 -2.45 -8.11
C LEU A 13 -6.15 -3.70 -8.46
N VAL A 14 -6.22 -3.98 -9.76
CA VAL A 14 -6.85 -5.17 -10.31
C VAL A 14 -6.08 -6.38 -9.80
N GLY A 15 -6.71 -7.17 -8.93
CA GLY A 15 -6.34 -8.56 -8.66
C GLY A 15 -4.91 -8.81 -8.24
N VAL A 16 -4.55 -8.37 -7.03
CA VAL A 16 -3.31 -8.81 -6.39
C VAL A 16 -3.56 -10.17 -5.75
N GLY A 17 -2.94 -11.22 -6.30
CA GLY A 17 -2.88 -12.53 -5.65
C GLY A 17 -2.08 -12.44 -4.35
N VAL A 18 -2.30 -13.36 -3.42
CA VAL A 18 -1.69 -13.40 -2.07
C VAL A 18 -0.14 -13.32 -2.06
N GLY A 19 0.54 -13.45 -3.22
CA GLY A 19 2.00 -13.31 -3.36
C GLY A 19 2.52 -12.07 -4.11
N ALA A 20 1.68 -11.15 -4.58
CA ALA A 20 2.10 -10.00 -5.40
C ALA A 20 2.19 -8.69 -4.60
N LEU A 21 2.75 -8.75 -3.39
CA LEU A 21 2.74 -7.67 -2.39
C LEU A 21 3.58 -6.44 -2.72
N LEU A 22 4.34 -6.47 -3.82
CA LEU A 22 5.14 -5.35 -4.28
C LEU A 22 4.29 -4.51 -5.26
N GLY A 23 3.31 -3.81 -4.70
CA GLY A 23 2.34 -2.97 -5.42
C GLY A 23 2.98 -1.79 -6.17
N ALA A 24 2.15 -1.11 -6.96
CA ALA A 24 2.52 -0.01 -7.85
C ALA A 24 3.34 1.14 -7.21
N VAL A 25 3.30 1.28 -5.89
CA VAL A 25 4.05 2.31 -5.14
C VAL A 25 5.57 2.14 -5.31
N LEU A 26 6.09 0.92 -5.31
CA LEU A 26 7.53 0.68 -5.49
C LEU A 26 8.01 0.99 -6.91
N GLY A 27 7.13 0.89 -7.91
CA GLY A 27 7.47 1.15 -9.31
C GLY A 27 7.43 2.63 -9.72
N GLY A 28 6.84 3.50 -8.89
CA GLY A 28 6.71 4.93 -9.18
C GLY A 28 7.90 5.78 -8.71
N GLN A 29 7.90 7.07 -9.07
CA GLN A 29 8.93 8.01 -8.62
C GLN A 29 9.03 8.12 -7.08
N ILE A 30 7.91 7.92 -6.38
CA ILE A 30 7.91 7.89 -4.91
C ILE A 30 8.61 6.64 -4.37
N GLY A 31 8.41 5.47 -4.98
CA GLY A 31 9.16 4.24 -4.65
C GLY A 31 10.66 4.38 -4.89
N ALA A 32 11.07 5.13 -5.92
CA ALA A 32 12.47 5.43 -6.18
C ALA A 32 13.13 6.27 -5.07
N SER A 33 12.35 7.05 -4.31
CA SER A 33 12.83 7.83 -3.16
C SER A 33 12.81 7.08 -1.82
N MET A 34 12.32 5.84 -1.79
CA MET A 34 12.32 4.99 -0.60
C MET A 34 13.69 4.33 -0.41
N ASP A 35 14.21 4.37 0.81
CA ASP A 35 15.39 3.59 1.19
C ASP A 35 15.03 2.10 1.45
N GLU A 36 16.02 1.30 1.81
CA GLU A 36 15.82 -0.14 2.07
C GLU A 36 14.90 -0.40 3.28
N GLN A 37 15.01 0.42 4.32
CA GLN A 37 14.21 0.30 5.54
C GLN A 37 12.74 0.64 5.27
N ASP A 38 12.47 1.69 4.49
CA ASP A 38 11.13 2.06 4.02
C ASP A 38 10.48 0.91 3.26
N ARG A 39 11.22 0.29 2.32
CA ARG A 39 10.72 -0.82 1.49
C ARG A 39 10.39 -2.04 2.35
N LYS A 40 11.27 -2.38 3.29
CA LYS A 40 11.08 -3.51 4.20
C LYS A 40 9.88 -3.31 5.13
N LEU A 41 9.73 -2.11 5.71
CA LEU A 41 8.60 -1.77 6.57
C LEU A 41 7.28 -1.83 5.80
N LEU A 42 7.27 -1.29 4.58
CA LEU A 42 6.11 -1.38 3.71
C LEU A 42 5.76 -2.84 3.39
N GLU A 43 6.73 -3.66 3.02
CA GLU A 43 6.51 -5.08 2.68
C GLU A 43 5.91 -5.86 3.87
N LEU A 44 6.50 -5.72 5.06
CA LEU A 44 6.01 -6.39 6.28
C LEU A 44 4.58 -5.93 6.65
N THR A 45 4.29 -4.64 6.51
CA THR A 45 2.96 -4.09 6.78
C THR A 45 1.94 -4.57 5.75
N SER A 46 2.30 -4.66 4.46
CA SER A 46 1.45 -5.23 3.42
C SER A 46 1.13 -6.70 3.69
N GLN A 47 2.13 -7.52 4.05
CA GLN A 47 1.95 -8.92 4.43
C GLN A 47 0.95 -9.03 5.59
N ARG A 48 1.21 -8.31 6.70
CA ARG A 48 0.34 -8.33 7.88
C ARG A 48 -1.09 -7.92 7.55
N ALA A 49 -1.27 -6.84 6.79
CA ALA A 49 -2.57 -6.33 6.40
C ALA A 49 -3.38 -7.36 5.60
N LEU A 50 -2.73 -8.08 4.69
CA LEU A 50 -3.44 -8.99 3.79
C LEU A 50 -3.69 -10.36 4.39
N GLU A 51 -2.78 -10.87 5.21
CA GLU A 51 -2.90 -12.19 5.83
C GLU A 51 -3.82 -12.20 7.04
N SER A 52 -3.79 -11.15 7.87
CA SER A 52 -4.37 -11.21 9.23
C SER A 52 -5.35 -10.10 9.56
N ALA A 53 -5.27 -8.94 8.89
CA ALA A 53 -6.10 -7.81 9.28
C ALA A 53 -7.54 -7.94 8.76
N PRO A 54 -8.54 -7.53 9.55
CA PRO A 54 -9.93 -7.39 9.07
C PRO A 54 -10.02 -6.36 7.94
N SER A 55 -10.97 -6.57 7.03
CA SER A 55 -11.23 -5.61 5.95
C SER A 55 -11.66 -4.26 6.51
N GLY A 56 -11.12 -3.17 5.96
CA GLY A 56 -11.33 -1.80 6.41
C GLY A 56 -10.37 -1.34 7.52
N SER A 57 -9.51 -2.23 8.05
CA SER A 57 -8.55 -1.86 9.11
C SER A 57 -7.24 -1.34 8.55
N ASN A 58 -6.84 -0.13 8.94
CA ASN A 58 -5.53 0.41 8.56
C ASN A 58 -4.41 -0.25 9.36
N ILE A 59 -3.42 -0.80 8.67
CA ILE A 59 -2.16 -1.25 9.28
C ILE A 59 -1.07 -0.28 8.87
N GLU A 60 -0.45 0.37 9.85
CA GLU A 60 0.49 1.46 9.64
C GLU A 60 1.95 1.01 9.71
N TRP A 61 2.83 1.79 9.10
CA TRP A 61 4.27 1.71 9.29
C TRP A 61 4.87 3.11 9.36
N ARG A 62 6.02 3.22 10.05
CA ARG A 62 6.80 4.44 10.15
C ARG A 62 8.27 4.08 10.23
N ASN A 63 9.08 4.71 9.40
CA ASN A 63 10.52 4.63 9.49
C ASN A 63 11.01 5.69 10.49
N PRO A 64 11.62 5.29 11.63
CA PRO A 64 12.09 6.24 12.63
C PRO A 64 13.30 7.07 12.16
N ASP A 65 14.04 6.61 11.15
CA ASP A 65 15.30 7.22 10.72
C ASP A 65 15.08 8.45 9.83
N ASN A 66 14.00 8.45 9.04
CA ASN A 66 13.72 9.50 8.05
C ASN A 66 12.30 10.10 8.17
N GLY A 67 11.44 9.53 9.03
CA GLY A 67 10.06 10.01 9.26
C GLY A 67 9.05 9.62 8.16
N ASN A 68 9.48 8.94 7.10
CA ASN A 68 8.60 8.36 6.08
C ASN A 68 7.64 7.37 6.74
N HIS A 69 6.40 7.36 6.26
CA HIS A 69 5.34 6.55 6.88
C HIS A 69 4.24 6.25 5.89
N GLY A 70 3.34 5.35 6.27
CA GLY A 70 2.20 5.00 5.46
C GLY A 70 1.31 3.98 6.14
N TYR A 71 0.32 3.51 5.40
CA TYR A 71 -0.57 2.47 5.85
C TYR A 71 -1.14 1.67 4.68
N VAL A 72 -1.58 0.45 4.98
CA VAL A 72 -2.26 -0.46 4.06
C VAL A 72 -3.62 -0.81 4.65
N THR A 73 -4.65 -0.72 3.83
CA THR A 73 -6.04 -1.03 4.20
C THR A 73 -6.50 -2.19 3.33
N PRO A 74 -6.69 -3.40 3.87
CA PRO A 74 -7.30 -4.49 3.13
C PRO A 74 -8.78 -4.18 2.90
N ASN A 75 -9.26 -4.38 1.68
CA ASN A 75 -10.62 -4.11 1.26
C ASN A 75 -11.36 -5.44 1.08
N LYS A 76 -11.88 -5.71 -0.12
CA LYS A 76 -12.73 -6.86 -0.39
C LYS A 76 -11.91 -8.13 -0.62
N THR A 77 -12.28 -9.21 0.06
CA THR A 77 -11.85 -10.57 -0.30
C THR A 77 -12.85 -11.16 -1.30
N TYR A 78 -12.37 -11.77 -2.37
CA TYR A 78 -13.19 -12.39 -3.41
C TYR A 78 -12.51 -13.63 -3.99
N ARG A 79 -13.24 -14.42 -4.77
CA ARG A 79 -12.66 -15.52 -5.56
C ARG A 79 -12.56 -15.12 -7.02
N ASN A 80 -11.42 -15.38 -7.64
CA ASN A 80 -11.26 -15.20 -9.09
C ASN A 80 -11.89 -16.37 -9.88
N SER A 81 -11.83 -16.31 -11.20
CA SER A 81 -12.38 -17.33 -12.10
C SER A 81 -11.72 -18.71 -11.96
N THR A 82 -10.52 -18.81 -11.40
CA THR A 82 -9.81 -20.06 -11.14
C THR A 82 -10.05 -20.61 -9.72
N GLY A 83 -10.92 -19.95 -8.94
CA GLY A 83 -11.27 -20.37 -7.58
C GLY A 83 -10.29 -19.95 -6.48
N GLN A 84 -9.27 -19.16 -6.82
CA GLN A 84 -8.29 -18.64 -5.86
C GLN A 84 -8.89 -17.46 -5.09
N TYR A 85 -8.59 -17.40 -3.79
CA TYR A 85 -8.93 -16.24 -2.97
C TYR A 85 -7.96 -15.08 -3.28
N CYS A 86 -8.53 -13.94 -3.63
CA CYS A 86 -7.85 -12.68 -3.84
C CYS A 86 -8.35 -11.66 -2.81
N ARG A 87 -7.50 -10.71 -2.44
CA ARG A 87 -7.87 -9.64 -1.52
C ARG A 87 -7.41 -8.30 -2.08
N GLU A 88 -8.38 -7.42 -2.30
CA GLU A 88 -8.11 -6.04 -2.68
C GLU A 88 -7.55 -5.27 -1.49
N TYR A 89 -6.76 -4.23 -1.75
CA TYR A 89 -6.29 -3.31 -0.73
C TYR A 89 -6.05 -1.93 -1.34
N THR A 90 -6.00 -0.93 -0.48
CA THR A 90 -5.47 0.40 -0.79
C THR A 90 -4.24 0.66 0.05
N GLN A 91 -3.31 1.42 -0.47
CA GLN A 91 -2.07 1.78 0.22
C GLN A 91 -1.86 3.28 0.13
N THR A 92 -1.44 3.89 1.24
CA THR A 92 -0.97 5.29 1.26
C THR A 92 0.44 5.34 1.80
N VAL A 93 1.31 6.12 1.15
CA VAL A 93 2.68 6.40 1.61
C VAL A 93 2.93 7.90 1.61
N VAL A 94 3.75 8.36 2.54
CA VAL A 94 4.25 9.72 2.67
C VAL A 94 5.77 9.66 2.71
N ILE A 95 6.40 10.01 1.59
CA ILE A 95 7.86 9.95 1.41
C ILE A 95 8.38 11.36 1.15
N GLY A 96 9.30 11.86 1.98
CA GLY A 96 9.83 13.23 1.83
C GLY A 96 8.75 14.31 1.80
N GLY A 97 7.66 14.11 2.56
CA GLY A 97 6.51 15.02 2.62
C GLY A 97 5.52 14.92 1.45
N LYS A 98 5.75 14.04 0.47
CA LYS A 98 4.83 13.80 -0.65
C LYS A 98 3.98 12.57 -0.39
N GLN A 99 2.66 12.74 -0.46
CA GLN A 99 1.70 11.65 -0.30
C GLN A 99 1.34 11.03 -1.65
N GLN A 100 1.25 9.70 -1.69
CA GLN A 100 0.63 8.96 -2.79
C GLN A 100 -0.26 7.84 -2.24
N THR A 101 -1.42 7.69 -2.87
CA THR A 101 -2.38 6.62 -2.57
C THR A 101 -2.61 5.79 -3.83
N THR A 102 -2.68 4.48 -3.67
CA THR A 102 -2.97 3.50 -4.73
C THR A 102 -4.09 2.58 -4.31
#